data_AF-A0A380JNB1-F1
#
_entry.id   AF-A0A380JNB1-F1
#
_cell.length_a   1.000
_cell.length_b   1.000
_cell.length_c   1.000
_cell.angle_alpha   90.00
_cell.angle_beta   90.00
_cell.angle_gamma   90.00
#
_symmetry.space_group_name_H-M   'P 1'
#
loop_
_entity.id
_entity.type
_entity.pdbx_description
1 polymer ?
#
loop_
_entity_poly.entity_id
_entity_poly.type
_entity_poly.pdbx_seq_one_letter_code
_entity_poly.pdbx_strand_id
1 'polypeptide(L)'
;MNIEEAIKYFEDKRKDYIVSPSVIHVSTVEVINILKQIKLDKPKPEIPQFVADWIETVKSLGFDLYELLEGPADNSLEEWITNEDNQELIVKARLFGYTVEKEKLYTVEIPNPNDKQIALRLKKWVDGKVIIIATHSSNNFTNDMLLTEQEIRKDFEWAWQQKFAKEVTE
;
A
#
# COMPACT_ATOMS: atom_id res chain seq x y z
N MET A 1 23.29 -8.96 -0.43
CA MET A 1 23.73 -8.29 -1.65
C MET A 1 22.64 -8.41 -2.71
N ASN A 2 22.59 -7.54 -3.71
CA ASN A 2 21.74 -7.74 -4.89
C ASN A 2 22.50 -8.51 -5.98
N ILE A 3 21.84 -8.79 -7.12
CA ILE A 3 22.44 -9.59 -8.19
C ILE A 3 23.59 -8.82 -8.88
N GLU A 4 23.50 -7.51 -8.98
CA GLU A 4 24.51 -6.64 -9.58
C GLU A 4 25.80 -6.61 -8.74
N GLU A 5 25.68 -6.56 -7.41
CA GLU A 5 26.79 -6.65 -6.46
C GLU A 5 27.49 -8.02 -6.54
N ALA A 6 26.71 -9.10 -6.69
CA ALA A 6 27.25 -10.45 -6.87
C ALA A 6 28.02 -10.58 -8.19
N ILE A 7 27.46 -10.04 -9.30
CA ILE A 7 28.14 -10.01 -10.60
C ILE A 7 29.45 -9.24 -10.49
N LYS A 8 29.42 -8.03 -9.92
CA LYS A 8 30.61 -7.19 -9.74
C LYS A 8 31.69 -7.88 -8.92
N TYR A 9 31.31 -8.60 -7.86
CA TYR A 9 32.25 -9.37 -7.05
C TYR A 9 33.06 -10.38 -7.90
N PHE A 10 32.40 -11.12 -8.79
CA PHE A 10 33.08 -12.07 -9.68
C PHE A 10 33.85 -11.38 -10.82
N GLU A 11 33.35 -10.25 -11.34
CA GLU A 11 34.06 -9.43 -12.32
C GLU A 11 35.36 -8.82 -11.76
N ASP A 12 35.34 -8.34 -10.51
CA ASP A 12 36.52 -7.78 -9.86
C ASP A 12 37.56 -8.88 -9.60
N LYS A 13 37.15 -10.08 -9.15
CA LYS A 13 38.06 -11.25 -9.06
C LYS A 13 38.71 -11.62 -10.40
N ARG A 14 38.04 -11.35 -11.52
CA ARG A 14 38.61 -11.58 -12.86
C ARG A 14 39.69 -10.55 -13.22
N LYS A 15 39.65 -9.34 -12.64
CA LYS A 15 40.62 -8.27 -12.92
C LYS A 15 41.98 -8.48 -12.25
N ASP A 16 42.05 -9.33 -11.23
CA ASP A 16 43.31 -9.70 -10.58
C ASP A 16 44.28 -10.47 -11.49
N TYR A 17 43.82 -10.90 -12.67
CA TYR A 17 44.63 -11.60 -13.66
C TYR A 17 45.23 -10.63 -14.69
N ILE A 18 46.56 -10.69 -14.87
CA ILE A 18 47.33 -9.88 -15.85
C ILE A 18 46.82 -10.10 -17.29
N VAL A 19 46.33 -11.31 -17.60
CA VAL A 19 45.67 -11.66 -18.86
C VAL A 19 44.34 -12.30 -18.51
N SER A 20 43.24 -11.83 -19.11
CA SER A 20 41.90 -12.37 -18.85
C SER A 20 41.86 -13.87 -19.16
N PRO A 21 41.68 -14.74 -18.15
CA PRO A 21 41.64 -16.18 -18.37
C PRO A 21 40.33 -16.59 -19.05
N SER A 22 40.37 -17.65 -19.85
CA SER A 22 39.19 -18.23 -20.53
C SER A 22 38.25 -18.96 -19.55
N VAL A 23 38.78 -19.37 -18.39
CA VAL A 23 38.07 -20.10 -17.33
C VAL A 23 38.55 -19.60 -15.97
N ILE A 24 37.63 -19.35 -15.04
CA ILE A 24 37.92 -19.02 -13.64
C ILE A 24 37.32 -20.11 -12.77
N HIS A 25 38.15 -20.73 -11.92
CA HIS A 25 37.68 -21.68 -10.92
C HIS A 25 37.26 -20.94 -9.66
N VAL A 26 36.02 -21.18 -9.22
CA VAL A 26 35.45 -20.63 -7.99
C VAL A 26 34.92 -21.78 -7.12
N SER A 27 35.08 -21.63 -5.81
CA SER A 27 34.61 -22.64 -4.86
C SER A 27 33.09 -22.71 -4.88
N THR A 28 32.53 -23.92 -4.98
CA THR A 28 31.08 -24.13 -4.88
C THR A 28 30.51 -23.63 -3.55
N VAL A 29 31.28 -23.73 -2.46
CA VAL A 29 30.89 -23.20 -1.13
C VAL A 29 30.74 -21.67 -1.18
N GLU A 30 31.66 -21.01 -1.88
CA GLU A 30 31.64 -19.55 -2.04
C GLU A 30 30.44 -19.10 -2.88
N VAL A 31 30.21 -19.76 -4.01
CA VAL A 31 29.05 -19.48 -4.88
C VAL A 31 27.74 -19.68 -4.12
N ILE A 32 27.59 -20.78 -3.38
CA ILE A 32 26.39 -21.05 -2.57
C ILE A 32 26.19 -19.95 -1.52
N ASN A 33 27.26 -19.52 -0.86
CA ASN A 33 27.16 -18.45 0.15
C ASN A 33 26.74 -17.12 -0.46
N ILE A 34 27.25 -16.77 -1.64
CA ILE A 34 26.83 -15.57 -2.37
C ILE A 34 25.36 -15.70 -2.79
N LEU A 35 24.95 -16.83 -3.38
CA LEU A 35 23.57 -17.06 -3.79
C LEU A 35 22.58 -16.96 -2.63
N LYS A 36 22.93 -17.49 -1.45
CA LYS A 36 22.11 -17.34 -0.23
C LYS A 36 21.99 -15.91 0.26
N GLN A 37 22.95 -15.05 -0.07
CA GLN A 37 22.96 -13.63 0.29
C GLN A 37 22.32 -12.74 -0.78
N ILE A 38 22.07 -13.26 -1.99
CA ILE A 38 21.33 -12.54 -3.02
C ILE A 38 19.90 -12.41 -2.54
N LYS A 39 19.53 -11.19 -2.16
CA LYS A 39 18.14 -10.85 -1.93
C LYS A 39 17.53 -10.59 -3.30
N LEU A 40 16.48 -11.33 -3.63
CA LEU A 40 15.53 -10.93 -4.67
C LEU A 40 14.70 -9.76 -4.11
N ASP A 41 15.36 -8.66 -3.77
CA ASP A 41 14.72 -7.41 -3.37
C ASP A 41 14.19 -6.75 -4.64
N LYS A 42 13.19 -7.39 -5.25
CA LYS A 42 12.31 -6.65 -6.15
C LYS A 42 11.48 -5.72 -5.27
N PRO A 43 11.41 -4.42 -5.61
CA PRO A 43 10.60 -3.49 -4.84
C PRO A 43 9.19 -4.04 -4.76
N LYS A 44 8.72 -4.26 -3.52
CA LYS A 44 7.33 -4.65 -3.27
C LYS A 44 6.48 -3.45 -3.65
N PRO A 45 5.52 -3.59 -4.58
CA PRO A 45 4.59 -2.51 -4.84
C PRO A 45 3.80 -2.19 -3.57
N GLU A 46 3.55 -0.90 -3.38
CA GLU A 46 2.56 -0.43 -2.44
C GLU A 46 1.19 -0.52 -3.14
N ILE A 47 0.21 -1.15 -2.50
CA ILE A 47 -1.13 -1.35 -3.07
C ILE A 47 -2.22 -0.95 -2.07
N PRO A 48 -3.41 -0.54 -2.53
CA PRO A 48 -4.55 -0.30 -1.65
C PRO A 48 -4.98 -1.57 -0.89
N GLN A 49 -5.59 -1.40 0.29
CA GLN A 49 -6.05 -2.52 1.13
C GLN A 49 -7.05 -3.44 0.42
N PHE A 50 -8.01 -2.90 -0.35
CA PHE A 50 -8.98 -3.73 -1.08
C PHE A 50 -8.30 -4.63 -2.14
N VAL A 51 -7.20 -4.17 -2.74
CA VAL A 51 -6.40 -4.98 -3.68
C VAL A 51 -5.67 -6.10 -2.93
N ALA A 52 -5.12 -5.80 -1.75
CA ALA A 52 -4.51 -6.80 -0.89
C ALA A 52 -5.51 -7.90 -0.48
N ASP A 53 -6.72 -7.50 -0.09
CA ASP A 53 -7.79 -8.42 0.31
C ASP A 53 -8.21 -9.33 -0.85
N TRP A 54 -8.25 -8.80 -2.08
CA TRP A 54 -8.49 -9.60 -3.28
C TRP A 54 -7.37 -10.60 -3.56
N ILE A 55 -6.10 -10.18 -3.48
CA ILE A 55 -4.96 -11.08 -3.70
C ILE A 55 -5.03 -12.29 -2.77
N GLU A 56 -5.35 -12.08 -1.48
CA GLU A 56 -5.53 -13.16 -0.51
C GLU A 56 -6.76 -14.03 -0.80
N THR A 57 -7.87 -13.43 -1.24
CA THR A 57 -9.06 -14.16 -1.70
C THR A 57 -8.71 -15.09 -2.86
N VAL A 58 -8.05 -14.59 -3.90
CA VAL A 58 -7.57 -15.37 -5.06
C VAL A 58 -6.62 -16.49 -4.62
N LYS A 59 -5.72 -16.25 -3.65
CA LYS A 59 -4.87 -17.33 -3.09
C LYS A 59 -5.72 -18.43 -2.45
N SER A 60 -6.70 -18.05 -1.63
CA SER A 60 -7.55 -19.00 -0.92
C SER A 60 -8.42 -19.85 -1.86
N LEU A 61 -8.84 -19.28 -2.98
CA LEU A 61 -9.65 -19.95 -4.00
C LEU A 61 -8.82 -20.82 -4.95
N GLY A 62 -7.48 -20.73 -4.90
CA GLY A 62 -6.59 -21.45 -5.81
C GLY A 62 -6.60 -20.89 -7.24
N PHE A 63 -7.04 -19.65 -7.39
CA PHE A 63 -7.15 -18.95 -8.66
C PHE A 63 -5.77 -18.56 -9.21
N ASP A 64 -5.65 -18.57 -10.53
CA ASP A 64 -4.45 -18.23 -11.26
C ASP A 64 -4.39 -16.73 -11.62
N LEU A 65 -3.45 -16.34 -12.48
CA LEU A 65 -3.27 -14.93 -12.86
C LEU A 65 -4.39 -14.39 -13.75
N TYR A 66 -5.05 -15.26 -14.52
CA TYR A 66 -6.22 -14.88 -15.30
C TYR A 66 -7.37 -14.50 -14.37
N GLU A 67 -7.71 -15.35 -13.39
CA GLU A 67 -8.77 -15.00 -12.45
C GLU A 67 -8.38 -13.90 -11.45
N LEU A 68 -7.08 -13.62 -11.27
CA LEU A 68 -6.65 -12.43 -10.52
C LEU A 68 -7.12 -11.13 -11.19
N LEU A 69 -7.13 -11.08 -12.53
CA LEU A 69 -7.46 -9.90 -13.33
C LEU A 69 -8.92 -9.88 -13.78
N GLU A 70 -9.48 -11.04 -14.11
CA GLU A 70 -10.80 -11.20 -14.73
C GLU A 70 -11.81 -11.94 -13.84
N GLY A 71 -11.43 -12.25 -12.59
CA GLY A 71 -12.30 -12.91 -11.64
C GLY A 71 -13.48 -12.04 -11.19
N PRO A 72 -14.46 -12.60 -10.45
CA PRO A 72 -15.60 -11.87 -9.93
C PRO A 72 -15.19 -10.95 -8.78
N ALA A 73 -14.51 -9.88 -9.13
CA ALA A 73 -14.03 -8.80 -8.29
C ALA A 73 -15.20 -7.94 -7.78
N ASP A 74 -14.95 -7.12 -6.76
CA ASP A 74 -15.86 -6.03 -6.43
C ASP A 74 -15.71 -4.86 -7.41
N ASN A 75 -16.71 -3.98 -7.45
CA ASN A 75 -16.70 -2.82 -8.37
C ASN A 75 -15.49 -1.91 -8.18
N SER A 76 -14.94 -1.79 -6.96
CA SER A 76 -13.79 -0.94 -6.67
C SER A 76 -12.52 -1.50 -7.29
N LEU A 77 -12.36 -2.82 -7.25
CA LEU A 77 -11.27 -3.51 -7.91
C LEU A 77 -11.43 -3.53 -9.43
N GLU A 78 -12.63 -3.77 -9.94
CA GLU A 78 -12.91 -3.68 -11.38
C GLU A 78 -12.53 -2.31 -11.93
N GLU A 79 -12.93 -1.22 -11.24
CA GLU A 79 -12.57 0.14 -11.61
C GLU A 79 -11.05 0.35 -11.54
N TRP A 80 -10.39 -0.13 -10.47
CA TRP A 80 -8.96 0.06 -10.26
C TRP A 80 -8.09 -0.69 -11.30
N ILE A 81 -8.48 -1.89 -11.71
CA ILE A 81 -7.75 -2.73 -12.70
C ILE A 81 -7.93 -2.20 -14.14
N THR A 82 -8.87 -1.29 -14.42
CA THR A 82 -8.98 -0.68 -15.76
C THR A 82 -7.73 0.09 -16.21
N ASN A 83 -6.89 0.53 -15.26
CA ASN A 83 -5.61 1.16 -15.54
C ASN A 83 -4.52 0.09 -15.78
N GLU A 84 -3.85 0.13 -16.93
CA GLU A 84 -2.77 -0.80 -17.31
C GLU A 84 -1.63 -0.86 -16.27
N ASP A 85 -1.27 0.28 -15.66
CA ASP A 85 -0.23 0.34 -14.63
C ASP A 85 -0.65 -0.47 -13.38
N ASN A 86 -1.94 -0.42 -13.03
CA ASN A 86 -2.50 -1.16 -11.89
C ASN A 86 -2.58 -2.67 -12.16
N GLN A 87 -2.81 -3.07 -13.41
CA GLN A 87 -2.73 -4.48 -13.82
C GLN A 87 -1.32 -5.04 -13.61
N GLU A 88 -0.29 -4.29 -14.01
CA GLU A 88 1.09 -4.69 -13.76
C GLU A 88 1.41 -4.71 -12.26
N LEU A 89 0.89 -3.73 -11.52
CA LEU A 89 1.09 -3.59 -10.08
C LEU A 89 0.53 -4.80 -9.30
N ILE A 90 -0.70 -5.23 -9.58
CA ILE A 90 -1.32 -6.37 -8.88
C ILE A 90 -0.64 -7.70 -9.21
N VAL A 91 -0.18 -7.88 -10.45
CA VAL A 91 0.60 -9.06 -10.85
C VAL A 91 1.95 -9.07 -10.12
N LYS A 92 2.65 -7.93 -10.06
CA LYS A 92 3.90 -7.80 -9.27
C LYS A 92 3.66 -8.08 -7.79
N ALA A 93 2.57 -7.56 -7.22
CA ALA A 93 2.17 -7.79 -5.84
C ALA A 93 1.95 -9.27 -5.56
N ARG A 94 1.28 -9.99 -6.48
CA ARG A 94 1.06 -11.43 -6.39
C ARG A 94 2.37 -12.23 -6.44
N LEU A 95 3.31 -11.86 -7.31
CA LEU A 95 4.54 -12.61 -7.56
C LEU A 95 5.65 -12.35 -6.53
N PHE A 96 5.80 -11.09 -6.11
CA PHE A 96 6.94 -10.64 -5.29
C PHE A 96 6.53 -10.22 -3.87
N GLY A 97 5.23 -10.29 -3.55
CA GLY A 97 4.65 -9.71 -2.34
C GLY A 97 4.43 -8.21 -2.48
N TYR A 98 3.79 -7.61 -1.48
CA TYR A 98 3.40 -6.20 -1.48
C TYR A 98 3.52 -5.58 -0.09
N THR A 99 3.46 -4.25 -0.04
CA THR A 99 3.13 -3.46 1.15
C THR A 99 1.75 -2.85 0.95
N VAL A 100 0.97 -2.67 2.01
CA VAL A 100 -0.33 -2.01 1.90
C VAL A 100 -0.15 -0.52 2.16
N GLU A 101 -0.73 0.31 1.29
CA GLU A 101 -0.79 1.74 1.49
C GLU A 101 -1.44 2.04 2.83
N LYS A 102 -0.78 2.86 3.65
CA LYS A 102 -1.41 3.33 4.89
C LYS A 102 -2.66 4.12 4.52
N GLU A 103 -3.83 3.60 4.90
CA GLU A 103 -5.09 4.28 4.67
C GLU A 103 -5.07 5.67 5.31
N LYS A 104 -5.26 6.70 4.48
CA LYS A 104 -5.26 8.08 4.95
C LYS A 104 -6.50 8.34 5.78
N LEU A 105 -6.28 8.83 6.99
CA LEU A 105 -7.33 9.19 7.91
C LEU A 105 -7.48 10.70 7.99
N TYR A 106 -8.74 11.12 8.11
CA TYR A 106 -9.13 12.51 8.13
C TYR A 106 -9.98 12.78 9.37
N THR A 107 -9.83 13.99 9.88
CA THR A 107 -10.76 14.57 10.87
C THR A 107 -11.59 15.63 10.18
N VAL A 108 -12.87 15.72 10.54
CA VAL A 108 -13.77 16.75 9.99
C VAL A 108 -14.32 17.57 11.15
N GLU A 109 -14.09 18.88 11.11
CA GLU A 109 -14.68 19.85 12.03
C GLU A 109 -15.39 20.96 11.23
N ILE A 110 -16.69 21.08 11.44
CA ILE A 110 -17.54 22.08 10.82
C ILE A 110 -17.50 23.34 11.69
N PRO A 111 -17.14 24.52 11.14
CA PRO A 111 -16.97 25.73 11.93
C PRO A 111 -18.29 26.25 12.50
N ASN A 112 -18.30 26.63 13.78
CA ASN A 112 -19.38 27.38 14.42
C ASN A 112 -18.87 28.77 14.82
N PRO A 113 -19.07 29.81 13.98
CA PRO A 113 -18.47 31.13 14.22
C PRO A 113 -19.03 31.86 15.44
N ASN A 114 -20.23 31.50 15.89
CA ASN A 114 -20.95 32.18 16.97
C ASN A 114 -20.82 31.48 18.33
N ASP A 115 -20.33 30.24 18.35
CA ASP A 115 -20.02 29.52 19.59
C ASP A 115 -18.71 28.74 19.43
N LYS A 116 -17.66 29.25 20.08
CA LYS A 116 -16.31 28.66 20.04
C LYS A 116 -16.11 27.55 21.06
N GLN A 117 -17.06 27.33 21.98
CA GLN A 117 -16.94 26.29 23.01
C GLN A 117 -17.35 24.92 22.48
N ILE A 118 -18.19 24.89 21.44
CA ILE A 118 -18.70 23.68 20.83
C ILE A 118 -18.14 23.52 19.42
N ALA A 119 -17.56 22.36 19.14
CA ALA A 119 -17.17 21.92 17.81
C ALA A 119 -18.19 20.90 17.28
N LEU A 120 -18.57 21.06 16.00
CA LEU A 120 -19.36 20.07 15.28
C LEU A 120 -18.40 19.18 14.49
N ARG A 121 -18.37 17.87 14.79
CA ARG A 121 -17.40 16.94 14.22
C ARG A 121 -18.07 15.73 13.63
N LEU A 122 -17.45 15.12 12.62
CA LEU A 122 -17.88 13.81 12.12
C LEU A 122 -17.30 12.68 12.96
N LYS A 123 -18.10 11.64 13.18
CA LYS A 123 -17.73 10.45 13.96
C LYS A 123 -18.37 9.20 13.37
N LYS A 124 -17.63 8.08 13.36
CA LYS A 124 -18.14 6.73 13.09
C LYS A 124 -19.19 6.35 14.12
N TRP A 125 -20.28 5.81 13.62
CA TRP A 125 -21.41 5.30 14.36
C TRP A 125 -21.58 3.81 14.10
N VAL A 126 -22.61 3.21 14.70
CA VAL A 126 -22.95 1.80 14.45
C VAL A 126 -23.19 1.54 12.97
N ASP A 127 -22.84 0.32 12.53
CA ASP A 127 -23.01 -0.18 11.16
C ASP A 127 -22.27 0.63 10.08
N GLY A 128 -21.13 1.24 10.43
CA GLY A 128 -20.27 1.97 9.48
C GLY A 128 -20.88 3.28 8.97
N LYS A 129 -21.90 3.81 9.65
CA LYS A 129 -22.47 5.13 9.35
C LYS A 129 -21.60 6.23 9.94
N VAL A 130 -21.61 7.40 9.33
CA VAL A 130 -20.99 8.61 9.88
C VAL A 130 -22.08 9.57 10.36
N ILE A 131 -21.88 10.22 11.51
CA ILE A 131 -22.82 11.20 12.06
C ILE A 131 -22.10 12.50 12.44
N ILE A 132 -22.85 13.60 12.50
CA ILE A 132 -22.39 14.84 13.12
C ILE A 132 -22.67 14.79 14.61
N ILE A 133 -21.66 15.10 15.43
CA ILE A 133 -21.78 15.24 16.87
C ILE A 133 -21.30 16.61 17.34
N ALA A 134 -21.84 17.08 18.45
CA ALA A 134 -21.35 18.25 19.16
C ALA A 134 -20.41 17.81 20.29
N THR A 135 -19.20 18.35 20.31
CA THR A 135 -18.24 18.14 21.41
C THR A 135 -17.73 19.48 21.91
N HIS A 136 -17.15 19.51 23.11
CA HIS A 136 -16.35 20.67 23.49
C HIS A 136 -15.17 20.82 22.52
N SER A 137 -14.93 22.03 22.04
CA SER A 137 -13.84 22.33 21.08
C SER A 137 -12.46 22.03 21.66
N SER A 138 -12.31 22.12 22.98
CA SER A 138 -11.11 21.76 23.73
C SER A 138 -10.78 20.27 23.73
N ASN A 139 -11.73 19.40 23.37
CA ASN A 139 -11.48 17.96 23.36
C ASN A 139 -10.65 17.57 22.14
N ASN A 140 -9.71 16.65 22.33
CA ASN A 140 -9.00 16.02 21.22
C ASN A 140 -9.95 15.13 20.39
N PHE A 141 -9.57 14.89 19.14
CA PHE A 141 -10.21 13.88 18.32
C PHE A 141 -10.00 12.50 18.93
N THR A 142 -11.04 11.68 18.92
CA THR A 142 -11.01 10.28 19.33
C THR A 142 -10.89 9.38 18.10
N ASN A 143 -10.52 8.11 18.29
CA ASN A 143 -10.30 7.17 17.18
C ASN A 143 -11.52 6.99 16.27
N ASP A 144 -12.72 7.09 16.85
CA ASP A 144 -13.98 7.06 16.10
C ASP A 144 -14.25 8.35 15.29
N MET A 145 -13.44 9.40 15.42
CA MET A 145 -13.48 10.60 14.58
C MET A 145 -12.43 10.59 13.47
N LEU A 146 -11.63 9.52 13.38
CA LEU A 146 -10.68 9.29 12.29
C LEU A 146 -11.40 8.54 11.17
N LEU A 147 -11.63 9.22 10.05
CA LEU A 147 -12.46 8.74 8.96
C LEU A 147 -11.64 8.56 7.68
N THR A 148 -11.97 7.55 6.89
CA THR A 148 -11.40 7.39 5.54
C THR A 148 -12.06 8.39 4.59
N GLU A 149 -11.43 8.68 3.45
CA GLU A 149 -12.06 9.49 2.42
C GLU A 149 -13.42 8.90 2.00
N GLN A 150 -13.49 7.58 1.79
CA GLN A 150 -14.73 6.90 1.39
C GLN A 150 -15.85 7.05 2.43
N GLU A 151 -15.55 6.93 3.72
CA GLU A 151 -16.52 7.11 4.81
C GLU A 151 -17.10 8.54 4.82
N ILE A 152 -16.26 9.56 4.57
CA ILE A 152 -16.73 10.95 4.48
C ILE A 152 -17.56 11.16 3.21
N ARG A 153 -17.04 10.74 2.06
CA ARG A 153 -17.64 11.04 0.74
C ARG A 153 -18.99 10.34 0.52
N LYS A 154 -19.20 9.18 1.16
CA LYS A 154 -20.45 8.42 1.06
C LYS A 154 -21.69 9.23 1.44
N ASP A 155 -21.66 9.93 2.58
CA ASP A 155 -22.83 10.65 3.13
C ASP A 155 -22.57 12.17 3.34
N PHE A 156 -21.29 12.58 3.36
CA PHE A 156 -20.84 13.94 3.66
C PHE A 156 -19.87 14.48 2.58
N GLU A 157 -20.07 14.13 1.31
CA GLU A 157 -19.31 14.65 0.15
C GLU A 157 -19.15 16.19 0.19
N TRP A 158 -20.18 16.91 0.64
CA TRP A 158 -20.13 18.37 0.79
C TRP A 158 -19.02 18.83 1.75
N ALA A 159 -18.76 18.10 2.83
CA ALA A 159 -17.71 18.46 3.79
C ALA A 159 -16.32 18.23 3.20
N TRP A 160 -16.18 17.22 2.34
CA TRP A 160 -14.97 16.97 1.56
C TRP A 160 -14.72 18.10 0.54
N GLN A 161 -15.73 18.43 -0.28
CA GLN A 161 -15.64 19.49 -1.30
C GLN A 161 -15.33 20.87 -0.72
N GLN A 162 -15.87 21.19 0.45
CA GLN A 162 -15.61 22.43 1.18
C GLN A 162 -14.28 22.42 1.96
N LYS A 163 -13.49 21.35 1.86
CA LYS A 163 -12.18 21.18 2.51
C LYS A 163 -12.25 21.25 4.04
N PHE A 164 -13.32 20.72 4.63
CA PHE A 164 -13.42 20.57 6.08
C PHE A 164 -12.67 19.34 6.61
N ALA A 165 -12.38 18.37 5.73
CA ALA A 165 -11.52 17.23 6.05
C ALA A 165 -10.04 17.64 6.13
N LYS A 166 -9.40 17.31 7.24
CA LYS A 166 -7.97 17.51 7.48
C LYS A 166 -7.28 16.17 7.66
N GLU A 167 -6.30 15.90 6.80
CA GLU A 167 -5.46 14.70 6.88
C GLU A 167 -4.72 14.66 8.22
N VAL A 168 -4.77 13.51 8.88
CA VAL A 168 -4.03 13.25 10.11
C VAL A 168 -2.64 12.76 9.70
N THR A 169 -1.65 13.65 9.81
CA THR A 169 -0.25 13.29 9.60
C THR A 169 0.32 12.63 10.86
N GLU A 170 0.88 11.43 10.72
CA GLU A 170 1.65 10.75 11.78
C GLU A 170 2.91 11.54 12.19
#